data_AF-A0A954NEJ3-F1
#
_entry.id   AF-A0A954NEJ3-F1
#
_cell.length_a   1.000
_cell.length_b   1.000
_cell.length_c   1.000
_cell.angle_alpha   90.00
_cell.angle_beta   90.00
_cell.angle_gamma   90.00
#
_symmetry.space_group_name_H-M   'P 1'
#
loop_
_entity.id
_entity.type
_entity.pdbx_description
1 polymer ?
#
loop_
_entity_poly.entity_id
_entity_poly.type
_entity_poly.pdbx_seq_one_letter_code
_entity_poly.pdbx_strand_id
1 'polypeptide(L)'
;MAAKGNQAFDFLGKKRRDVAPVYALHGDESFLKRLVFEAVRGDVLGGGDADGDDTDDGEWSLHRVVGKDAELRDVLDELSTPALFGGGTRLVVVDDADKFVSDNRAGLEAYVAAPSRAGVLVLIVDSWPSNTRLAKAVASAGVAVDCSAPAVGRVGRWVTARATDVHAIAIDAQAVDVLLEIVGADLGRIDQ
;
A
#
# COMPACT_ATOMS: atom_id res chain seq x y z
N MET A 1 -17.96 -12.07 12.89
CA MET A 1 -16.63 -12.36 12.30
C MET A 1 -16.03 -11.03 11.88
N ALA A 2 -15.10 -10.49 12.67
CA ALA A 2 -14.33 -9.32 12.26
C ALA A 2 -13.51 -9.70 11.02
N ALA A 3 -13.47 -8.82 10.02
CA ALA A 3 -12.60 -9.00 8.86
C ALA A 3 -11.18 -9.29 9.37
N LYS A 4 -10.57 -10.39 8.94
CA LYS A 4 -9.13 -10.58 9.09
C LYS A 4 -8.49 -9.48 8.27
N GLY A 5 -8.22 -8.33 8.89
CA GLY A 5 -7.49 -7.24 8.26
C GLY A 5 -6.15 -7.79 7.80
N ASN A 6 -5.82 -7.57 6.52
CA ASN A 6 -4.53 -7.98 5.98
C ASN A 6 -3.48 -7.09 6.65
N GLN A 7 -2.85 -7.59 7.71
CA GLN A 7 -1.73 -6.90 8.36
C GLN A 7 -0.61 -6.68 7.33
N ALA A 8 0.04 -5.52 7.37
CA ALA A 8 1.05 -5.12 6.39
C ALA A 8 2.16 -6.17 6.22
N PHE A 9 2.63 -6.77 7.31
CA PHE A 9 3.64 -7.85 7.23
C PHE A 9 3.16 -9.09 6.46
N ASP A 10 1.88 -9.47 6.59
CA ASP A 10 1.33 -10.61 5.85
C ASP A 10 1.14 -10.28 4.37
N PHE A 11 0.87 -9.00 4.05
CA PHE A 11 0.83 -8.51 2.68
C PHE A 11 2.23 -8.50 2.03
N LEU A 12 3.22 -7.97 2.76
CA LEU A 12 4.61 -7.83 2.30
C LEU A 12 5.33 -9.17 2.15
N GLY A 13 4.99 -10.18 2.96
CA GLY A 13 5.58 -11.53 2.85
C GLY A 13 5.24 -12.29 1.56
N LYS A 14 4.32 -11.78 0.73
CA LYS A 14 3.99 -12.38 -0.58
C LYS A 14 4.89 -11.78 -1.66
N LYS A 15 5.57 -12.63 -2.44
CA LYS A 15 6.43 -12.22 -3.56
C LYS A 15 5.67 -11.60 -4.74
N ARG A 16 4.47 -12.11 -5.05
CA ARG A 16 3.60 -11.58 -6.11
C ARG A 16 2.15 -11.67 -5.65
N ARG A 17 1.36 -10.64 -5.97
CA ARG A 17 -0.04 -10.51 -5.54
C ARG A 17 -0.91 -10.28 -6.75
N ASP A 18 -2.15 -10.72 -6.67
CA ASP A 18 -3.14 -10.33 -7.68
C ASP A 18 -3.44 -8.85 -7.51
N VAL A 19 -3.43 -8.11 -8.63
CA VAL A 19 -3.70 -6.68 -8.64
C VAL A 19 -5.18 -6.45 -8.40
N ALA A 20 -5.48 -5.69 -7.35
CA ALA A 20 -6.83 -5.25 -7.02
C ALA A 20 -7.07 -3.83 -7.57
N PRO A 21 -8.32 -3.48 -7.92
CA PRO A 21 -8.63 -2.15 -8.46
C PRO A 21 -8.55 -1.02 -7.41
N VAL A 22 -8.67 -1.36 -6.12
CA VAL A 22 -8.65 -0.39 -5.01
C VAL A 22 -7.88 -0.95 -3.83
N TYR A 23 -6.94 -0.16 -3.33
CA TYR A 23 -6.20 -0.40 -2.09
C TYR A 23 -6.49 0.70 -1.07
N ALA A 24 -6.72 0.32 0.18
CA ALA A 24 -6.79 1.24 1.31
C ALA A 24 -5.65 0.90 2.29
N LEU A 25 -4.62 1.74 2.33
CA LEU A 25 -3.48 1.60 3.23
C LEU A 25 -3.78 2.44 4.47
N HIS A 26 -4.07 1.79 5.59
CA HIS A 26 -4.57 2.47 6.78
C HIS A 26 -3.75 2.18 8.02
N GLY A 27 -3.65 3.12 8.95
CA GLY A 27 -2.94 2.93 10.23
C GLY A 27 -2.00 4.09 10.55
N ASP A 28 -1.26 3.98 11.64
CA ASP A 28 -0.37 5.03 12.15
C ASP A 28 1.10 4.85 11.74
N GLU A 29 1.48 3.69 11.20
CA GLU A 29 2.86 3.38 10.84
C GLU A 29 3.18 3.78 9.40
N SER A 30 3.74 4.98 9.24
CA SER A 30 4.06 5.58 7.95
C SER A 30 5.08 4.77 7.15
N PHE A 31 6.02 4.12 7.83
CA PHE A 31 7.01 3.28 7.16
C PHE A 31 6.34 2.05 6.52
N LEU A 32 5.38 1.42 7.20
CA LEU A 32 4.62 0.31 6.63
C LEU A 32 3.76 0.74 5.45
N LYS A 33 3.09 1.90 5.54
CA LYS A 33 2.33 2.47 4.41
C LYS A 33 3.23 2.62 3.17
N ARG A 34 4.45 3.16 3.35
CA ARG A 34 5.43 3.30 2.27
C ARG A 34 5.83 1.94 1.68
N LEU A 35 6.19 0.97 2.52
CA LEU A 35 6.60 -0.36 2.02
C LEU A 35 5.47 -1.07 1.27
N VAL A 36 4.25 -1.01 1.80
CA VAL A 36 3.09 -1.60 1.13
C VAL A 36 2.79 -0.88 -0.18
N PHE A 37 2.89 0.45 -0.21
CA PHE A 37 2.73 1.23 -1.43
C PHE A 37 3.76 0.83 -2.50
N GLU A 38 5.06 0.75 -2.17
CA GLU A 38 6.08 0.32 -3.14
C GLU A 38 5.81 -1.10 -3.65
N ALA A 39 5.33 -1.98 -2.77
CA ALA A 39 4.97 -3.33 -3.14
C ALA A 39 3.76 -3.37 -4.10
N VAL A 40 2.74 -2.54 -3.89
CA VAL A 40 1.61 -2.36 -4.82
C VAL A 40 2.07 -1.73 -6.12
N ARG A 41 2.93 -0.70 -6.07
CA ARG A 41 3.51 -0.05 -7.25
C ARG A 41 4.23 -1.07 -8.14
N GLY A 42 5.06 -1.92 -7.55
CA GLY A 42 5.76 -2.98 -8.28
C GLY A 42 4.81 -4.01 -8.91
N ASP A 43 3.75 -4.42 -8.21
CA ASP A 43 2.74 -5.34 -8.75
C ASP A 43 1.95 -4.74 -9.92
N VAL A 44 1.65 -3.42 -9.86
CA VAL A 44 0.77 -2.72 -10.82
C VAL A 44 1.53 -2.25 -12.06
N LEU A 45 2.65 -1.57 -11.87
CA LEU A 45 3.38 -0.89 -12.93
C LEU A 45 4.55 -1.70 -13.47
N GLY A 46 4.90 -2.81 -12.80
CA GLY A 46 6.16 -3.50 -13.00
C GLY A 46 7.29 -2.74 -12.30
N GLY A 47 8.04 -3.45 -11.47
CA GLY A 47 9.37 -3.04 -11.04
C GLY A 47 10.36 -3.94 -11.75
N GLY A 48 11.37 -3.36 -12.41
CA GLY A 48 12.36 -4.08 -13.20
C GLY A 48 12.87 -5.32 -12.49
N ASP A 49 12.67 -6.48 -13.12
CA ASP A 49 13.55 -7.62 -12.88
C ASP A 49 14.98 -7.16 -13.19
N ALA A 50 15.96 -7.78 -12.53
CA ALA A 50 17.39 -7.45 -12.57
C ALA A 50 18.07 -7.51 -13.95
N ASP A 51 17.31 -7.61 -15.03
CA ASP A 51 17.73 -7.58 -16.43
C ASP A 51 17.41 -6.21 -17.05
N GLY A 52 18.10 -5.18 -16.53
CA GLY A 52 18.38 -3.87 -17.13
C GLY A 52 17.58 -3.41 -18.35
N ASP A 53 16.33 -2.98 -18.14
CA ASP A 53 15.73 -1.93 -18.96
C ASP A 53 15.35 -0.77 -18.03
N ASP A 54 16.23 0.23 -17.96
CA ASP A 54 16.05 1.50 -17.25
C ASP A 54 15.03 2.39 -18.01
N THR A 55 13.86 1.87 -18.34
CA THR A 55 12.75 2.74 -18.72
C THR A 55 11.93 3.06 -17.48
N ASP A 56 12.08 4.31 -17.06
CA ASP A 56 11.29 5.02 -16.05
C ASP A 56 9.80 5.17 -16.45
N ASP A 57 9.27 4.22 -17.22
CA ASP A 57 7.92 4.21 -17.79
C ASP A 57 6.84 4.17 -16.70
N GLY A 58 7.18 3.58 -15.54
CA GLY A 58 6.31 3.53 -14.38
C GLY A 58 6.03 4.89 -13.76
N GLU A 59 6.96 5.86 -13.85
CA GLU A 59 6.72 7.21 -13.31
C GLU A 59 5.60 7.93 -14.07
N TRP A 60 5.51 7.77 -15.40
CA TRP A 60 4.47 8.42 -16.20
C TRP A 60 3.07 7.81 -16.00
N SER A 61 3.00 6.60 -15.45
CA SER A 61 1.74 5.91 -15.13
C SER A 61 1.29 6.12 -13.68
N LEU A 62 2.09 6.80 -12.86
CA LEU A 62 1.79 7.14 -11.48
C LEU A 62 1.26 8.58 -11.37
N HIS A 63 0.04 8.73 -10.86
CA HIS A 63 -0.51 10.02 -10.46
C HIS A 63 -0.67 10.07 -8.94
N ARG A 64 -0.13 11.09 -8.28
CA ARG A 64 -0.17 11.22 -6.82
C ARG A 64 -0.65 12.61 -6.43
N VAL A 65 -1.65 12.66 -5.55
CA VAL A 65 -2.27 13.90 -5.06
C VAL A 65 -2.49 13.82 -3.55
N VAL A 66 -2.38 14.95 -2.85
CA VAL A 66 -2.68 15.02 -1.42
C VAL A 66 -4.18 15.22 -1.23
N GLY A 67 -4.79 14.52 -0.28
CA GLY A 67 -6.25 14.47 -0.09
C GLY A 67 -6.90 15.82 0.17
N LYS A 68 -6.17 16.81 0.68
CA LYS A 68 -6.67 18.20 0.83
C LYS A 68 -6.82 18.94 -0.50
N ASP A 69 -6.05 18.55 -1.51
CA ASP A 69 -5.99 19.15 -2.84
C ASP A 69 -6.68 18.26 -3.89
N ALA A 70 -7.11 17.05 -3.51
CA ALA A 70 -7.74 16.08 -4.39
C ALA A 70 -9.23 16.36 -4.59
N GLU A 71 -9.67 16.46 -5.84
CA GLU A 71 -11.08 16.43 -6.21
C GLU A 71 -11.47 15.04 -6.71
N LEU A 72 -12.63 14.53 -6.26
CA LEU A 72 -13.07 13.18 -6.63
C LEU A 72 -13.19 13.03 -8.16
N ARG A 73 -13.72 14.05 -8.84
CA ARG A 73 -13.89 14.02 -10.29
C ARG A 73 -12.54 13.81 -10.99
N ASP A 74 -11.53 14.60 -10.64
CA ASP A 74 -10.21 14.52 -11.26
C ASP A 74 -9.56 13.14 -11.00
N VAL A 75 -9.70 12.61 -9.78
CA VAL A 75 -9.24 11.26 -9.44
C VAL A 75 -9.92 10.19 -10.30
N LEU A 76 -11.25 10.28 -10.49
CA LEU A 76 -12.00 9.31 -11.29
C LEU A 76 -11.73 9.44 -12.80
N ASP A 77 -11.55 10.66 -13.30
CA ASP A 77 -11.19 10.94 -14.69
C ASP A 77 -9.79 10.35 -14.99
N GLU A 78 -8.85 10.53 -14.06
CA GLU A 78 -7.50 9.95 -14.15
C GLU A 78 -7.54 8.42 -14.11
N LEU A 79 -8.29 7.80 -13.20
CA LEU A 79 -8.48 6.34 -13.11
C LEU A 79 -9.14 5.72 -14.36
N SER A 80 -9.89 6.52 -15.11
CA SER A 80 -10.58 6.08 -16.33
C SER A 80 -9.74 6.28 -17.59
N THR A 81 -8.59 6.95 -17.48
CA THR A 81 -7.69 7.23 -18.59
C THR A 81 -6.58 6.18 -18.63
N PRO A 82 -6.54 5.30 -19.65
CA PRO A 82 -5.48 4.31 -19.77
C PRO A 82 -4.10 4.96 -19.83
N ALA A 83 -3.12 4.34 -19.17
CA ALA A 83 -1.74 4.76 -19.32
C ALA A 83 -1.25 4.47 -20.75
N LEU A 84 -0.41 5.36 -21.29
CA LEU A 84 0.18 5.18 -22.62
C LEU A 84 1.40 4.23 -22.60
N PHE A 85 2.02 4.07 -21.42
CA PHE A 85 3.22 3.26 -21.18
C PHE A 85 2.99 2.31 -19.98
N GLY A 86 3.92 1.38 -19.72
CA GLY A 86 3.87 0.54 -18.52
C GLY A 86 2.66 -0.41 -18.43
N GLY A 87 2.31 -1.09 -19.53
CA GLY A 87 1.25 -2.12 -19.52
C GLY A 87 -0.20 -1.60 -19.54
N GLY A 88 -0.40 -0.28 -19.69
CA GLY A 88 -1.72 0.33 -19.89
C GLY A 88 -2.52 0.62 -18.61
N THR A 89 -1.97 0.25 -17.44
CA THR A 89 -2.60 0.47 -16.14
C THR A 89 -2.08 1.76 -15.51
N ARG A 90 -2.98 2.61 -15.05
CA ARG A 90 -2.69 3.85 -14.33
C ARG A 90 -2.77 3.63 -12.82
N LEU A 91 -1.80 4.11 -12.05
CA LEU A 91 -1.80 4.04 -10.60
C LEU A 91 -2.09 5.42 -10.03
N VAL A 92 -3.25 5.59 -9.41
CA VAL A 92 -3.66 6.87 -8.79
C VAL A 92 -3.60 6.74 -7.28
N VAL A 93 -2.86 7.64 -6.64
CA VAL A 93 -2.61 7.65 -5.20
C VAL A 93 -3.15 8.93 -4.60
N VAL A 94 -3.95 8.78 -3.54
CA VAL A 94 -4.36 9.90 -2.70
C VAL A 94 -3.68 9.75 -1.34
N ASP A 95 -2.71 10.61 -1.06
CA ASP A 95 -2.07 10.73 0.26
C ASP A 95 -2.97 11.47 1.25
N ASP A 96 -2.77 11.27 2.54
CA ASP A 96 -3.50 11.96 3.62
C ASP A 96 -5.02 12.03 3.33
N ALA A 97 -5.57 10.89 2.89
CA ALA A 97 -6.87 10.84 2.25
C ALA A 97 -8.05 10.81 3.24
N ASP A 98 -7.84 10.92 4.56
CA ASP A 98 -8.92 10.82 5.56
C ASP A 98 -10.07 11.80 5.30
N LYS A 99 -9.73 13.06 4.99
CA LYS A 99 -10.70 14.09 4.64
C LYS A 99 -11.33 13.81 3.27
N PHE A 100 -10.52 13.50 2.27
CA PHE A 100 -10.98 13.16 0.92
C PHE A 100 -12.00 12.01 0.95
N VAL A 101 -11.69 10.93 1.66
CA VAL A 101 -12.57 9.77 1.84
C VAL A 101 -13.85 10.16 2.56
N SER A 102 -13.74 10.96 3.62
CA SER A 102 -14.90 11.38 4.41
C SER A 102 -15.87 12.24 3.62
N ASP A 103 -15.36 13.14 2.78
CA ASP A 103 -16.17 14.04 1.96
C ASP A 103 -16.77 13.33 0.72
N ASN A 104 -16.12 12.27 0.21
CA ASN A 104 -16.46 11.64 -1.07
C ASN A 104 -16.97 10.19 -0.97
N ARG A 105 -17.43 9.74 0.21
CA ARG A 105 -17.82 8.34 0.48
C ARG A 105 -18.76 7.75 -0.58
N ALA A 106 -19.83 8.45 -0.94
CA ALA A 106 -20.81 7.94 -1.89
C ALA A 106 -20.23 7.72 -3.29
N GLY A 107 -19.35 8.63 -3.73
CA GLY A 107 -18.68 8.51 -5.03
C GLY A 107 -17.63 7.39 -5.04
N LEU A 108 -16.85 7.26 -3.96
CA LEU A 108 -15.91 6.15 -3.80
C LEU A 108 -16.63 4.80 -3.71
N GLU A 109 -17.77 4.72 -3.02
CA GLU A 109 -18.61 3.52 -2.97
C GLU A 109 -19.12 3.13 -4.36
N ALA A 110 -19.57 4.10 -5.15
CA ALA A 110 -20.00 3.87 -6.53
C ALA A 110 -18.84 3.39 -7.42
N TYR A 111 -17.66 3.99 -7.28
CA TYR A 111 -16.46 3.57 -8.01
C TYR A 111 -16.05 2.14 -7.65
N VAL A 112 -15.98 1.79 -6.36
CA VAL A 112 -15.60 0.44 -5.91
C VAL A 112 -16.59 -0.63 -6.41
N ALA A 113 -17.86 -0.28 -6.60
CA ALA A 113 -18.86 -1.20 -7.15
C ALA A 113 -18.65 -1.52 -8.64
N ALA A 114 -18.04 -0.60 -9.39
CA ALA A 114 -17.76 -0.76 -10.82
C ALA A 114 -16.44 -0.05 -11.21
N PRO A 115 -15.29 -0.58 -10.76
CA PRO A 115 -14.02 0.10 -10.95
C PRO A 115 -13.58 0.08 -12.41
N SER A 116 -12.80 1.10 -12.79
CA SER A 116 -12.15 1.14 -14.10
C SER A 116 -11.17 -0.03 -14.23
N ARG A 117 -11.08 -0.61 -15.42
CA ARG A 117 -10.03 -1.59 -15.76
C ARG A 117 -8.71 -0.92 -16.15
N ALA A 118 -8.75 0.39 -16.39
CA ALA A 118 -7.61 1.17 -16.83
C ALA A 118 -6.75 1.68 -15.66
N GLY A 119 -7.27 1.63 -14.42
CA GLY A 119 -6.59 2.23 -13.29
C GLY A 119 -6.79 1.53 -11.95
N VAL A 120 -5.81 1.70 -11.07
CA VAL A 120 -5.79 1.24 -9.69
C VAL A 120 -5.76 2.44 -8.77
N LEU A 121 -6.66 2.47 -7.79
CA LEU A 121 -6.73 3.53 -6.78
C LEU A 121 -6.03 3.06 -5.49
N VAL A 122 -5.16 3.90 -4.93
CA VAL A 122 -4.58 3.72 -3.60
C VAL A 122 -4.99 4.90 -2.71
N LEU A 123 -5.67 4.60 -1.61
CA LEU A 123 -6.01 5.56 -0.57
C LEU A 123 -5.08 5.34 0.62
N ILE A 124 -4.29 6.35 0.97
CA ILE A 124 -3.45 6.33 2.16
C ILE A 124 -4.14 7.16 3.23
N VAL A 125 -4.53 6.51 4.32
CA VAL A 125 -5.33 7.10 5.40
C VAL A 125 -4.78 6.73 6.77
N ASP A 126 -5.08 7.49 7.79
CA ASP A 126 -4.80 7.11 9.18
C ASP A 126 -5.92 6.22 9.73
N SER A 127 -7.18 6.55 9.44
CA SER A 127 -8.34 5.83 9.98
C SER A 127 -9.16 5.12 8.91
N TRP A 128 -9.47 3.84 9.14
CA TRP A 128 -10.34 3.05 8.27
C TRP A 128 -11.40 2.26 9.05
N PRO A 129 -12.53 2.89 9.43
CA PRO A 129 -13.57 2.23 10.20
C PRO A 129 -14.26 1.12 9.39
N SER A 130 -14.07 -0.13 9.81
CA SER A 130 -14.55 -1.34 9.12
C SER A 130 -16.07 -1.50 9.08
N ASN A 131 -16.80 -0.71 9.88
CA ASN A 131 -18.27 -0.71 9.90
C ASN A 131 -18.90 0.09 8.76
N THR A 132 -18.11 0.92 8.05
CA THR A 132 -18.59 1.77 6.96
C THR A 132 -18.94 0.96 5.70
N ARG A 133 -19.80 1.53 4.85
CA ARG A 133 -20.18 0.91 3.56
C ARG A 133 -18.99 0.83 2.62
N LEU A 134 -18.23 1.92 2.48
CA LEU A 134 -16.98 1.93 1.72
C LEU A 134 -15.99 0.84 2.18
N ALA A 135 -15.72 0.70 3.48
CA ALA A 135 -14.80 -0.33 3.96
C ALA A 135 -15.27 -1.75 3.61
N LYS A 136 -16.58 -2.01 3.66
CA LYS A 136 -17.17 -3.31 3.25
C LYS A 136 -17.09 -3.53 1.74
N ALA A 137 -17.28 -2.48 0.94
CA ALA A 137 -17.14 -2.54 -0.50
C ALA A 137 -15.69 -2.86 -0.89
N VAL A 138 -14.71 -2.16 -0.30
CA VAL A 138 -13.28 -2.42 -0.52
C VAL A 138 -12.90 -3.81 -0.04
N ALA A 139 -13.43 -4.30 1.09
CA ALA A 139 -13.20 -5.68 1.53
C ALA A 139 -13.73 -6.75 0.55
N SER A 140 -14.70 -6.40 -0.30
CA SER A 140 -15.30 -7.33 -1.28
C SER A 140 -14.64 -7.28 -2.65
N ALA A 141 -14.24 -6.09 -3.10
CA ALA A 141 -13.76 -5.84 -4.47
C ALA A 141 -12.32 -5.31 -4.56
N GLY A 142 -11.71 -4.96 -3.42
CA GLY A 142 -10.37 -4.39 -3.32
C GLY A 142 -9.58 -5.02 -2.17
N VAL A 143 -8.60 -4.29 -1.65
CA VAL A 143 -7.76 -4.74 -0.53
C VAL A 143 -7.57 -3.61 0.46
N ALA A 144 -7.95 -3.82 1.72
CA ALA A 144 -7.54 -2.95 2.83
C ALA A 144 -6.33 -3.58 3.54
N VAL A 145 -5.27 -2.80 3.73
CA VAL A 145 -4.03 -3.23 4.39
C VAL A 145 -3.83 -2.42 5.67
N ASP A 146 -3.76 -3.15 6.78
CA ASP A 146 -3.53 -2.59 8.11
C ASP A 146 -2.02 -2.36 8.32
N CYS A 147 -1.65 -1.10 8.23
CA CYS A 147 -0.33 -0.52 8.46
C CYS A 147 -0.28 0.18 9.82
N SER A 148 -0.94 -0.37 10.84
CA SER A 148 -0.73 0.08 12.22
C SER A 148 0.53 -0.53 12.82
N ALA A 149 1.06 0.12 13.87
CA ALA A 149 2.23 -0.37 14.59
C ALA A 149 2.02 -1.82 15.06
N PRO A 150 2.85 -2.78 14.58
CA PRO A 150 2.67 -4.19 14.90
C PRO A 150 3.17 -4.51 16.31
N ALA A 151 2.66 -5.60 16.90
CA ALA A 151 3.15 -6.09 18.18
C ALA A 151 4.64 -6.45 18.11
N VAL A 152 5.41 -6.19 19.18
CA VAL A 152 6.88 -6.39 19.24
C VAL A 152 7.33 -7.76 18.72
N GLY A 153 6.65 -8.85 19.09
CA GLY A 153 7.00 -10.19 18.63
C GLY A 153 6.85 -10.42 17.11
N ARG A 154 6.02 -9.63 16.43
CA ARG A 154 5.92 -9.62 14.96
C ARG A 154 7.06 -8.85 14.32
N VAL A 155 7.53 -7.78 14.98
CA VAL A 155 8.66 -6.97 14.50
C VAL A 155 9.91 -7.83 14.40
N GLY A 156 10.29 -8.57 15.44
CA GLY A 156 11.51 -9.40 15.41
C GLY A 156 11.54 -10.41 14.25
N ARG A 157 10.41 -11.09 14.00
CA ARG A 157 10.28 -12.00 12.83
C ARG A 157 10.44 -11.26 11.50
N TRP A 158 9.88 -10.07 11.39
CA TRP A 158 10.02 -9.22 10.22
C TRP A 158 11.47 -8.76 10.02
N VAL A 159 12.19 -8.39 11.08
CA VAL A 159 13.62 -8.02 11.01
C VAL A 159 14.44 -9.17 10.42
N THR A 160 14.27 -10.40 10.92
CA THR A 160 15.01 -11.56 10.40
C THR A 160 14.74 -11.80 8.92
N ALA A 161 13.46 -11.77 8.51
CA ALA A 161 13.07 -11.94 7.11
C ALA A 161 13.65 -10.82 6.23
N ARG A 162 13.53 -9.57 6.68
CA ARG A 162 13.98 -8.39 5.93
C ARG A 162 15.49 -8.32 5.78
N ALA A 163 16.25 -8.66 6.83
CA ALA A 163 17.70 -8.78 6.76
C ALA A 163 18.13 -9.75 5.65
N THR A 164 17.44 -10.89 5.53
CA THR A 164 17.74 -11.89 4.50
C THR A 164 17.26 -11.45 3.11
N ASP A 165 15.99 -11.04 2.99
CA ASP A 165 15.32 -10.83 1.71
C ASP A 165 15.72 -9.51 1.03
N VAL A 166 16.02 -8.47 1.81
CA VAL A 166 16.33 -7.12 1.30
C VAL A 166 17.83 -6.83 1.38
N HIS A 167 18.45 -7.20 2.49
CA HIS A 167 19.85 -6.83 2.78
C HIS A 167 20.85 -7.96 2.53
N ALA A 168 20.38 -9.17 2.22
CA ALA A 168 21.20 -10.38 2.06
C ALA A 168 22.10 -10.69 3.28
N ILE A 169 21.64 -10.33 4.48
CA ILE A 169 22.32 -10.54 5.77
C ILE A 169 21.62 -11.65 6.55
N ALA A 170 22.39 -12.63 7.02
CA ALA A 170 21.94 -13.56 8.04
C ALA A 170 22.10 -12.92 9.43
N ILE A 171 20.99 -12.80 10.17
CA ILE A 171 20.98 -12.27 11.53
C ILE A 171 20.40 -13.33 12.47
N ASP A 172 21.09 -13.57 13.60
CA ASP A 172 20.60 -14.50 14.62
C ASP A 172 19.59 -13.82 15.56
N ALA A 173 18.87 -14.64 16.34
CA ALA A 173 17.81 -14.15 17.22
C ALA A 173 18.33 -13.19 18.32
N GLN A 174 19.53 -13.41 18.85
CA GLN A 174 20.10 -12.57 19.90
C GLN A 174 20.49 -11.20 19.34
N ALA A 175 21.02 -11.14 18.12
CA ALA A 175 21.30 -9.90 17.42
C ALA A 175 20.03 -9.10 17.11
N VAL A 176 18.93 -9.77 16.75
CA VAL A 176 17.61 -9.13 16.58
C VAL A 176 17.13 -8.54 17.90
N ASP A 177 17.21 -9.28 19.01
CA ASP A 177 16.78 -8.79 20.33
C ASP A 177 17.55 -7.54 20.74
N VAL A 178 18.88 -7.54 20.57
CA VAL A 178 19.73 -6.38 20.86
C VAL A 178 19.40 -5.19 19.95
N LEU A 179 19.15 -5.43 18.65
CA LEU A 179 18.76 -4.36 17.73
C LEU A 179 17.44 -3.69 18.17
N LEU A 180 16.44 -4.50 18.55
CA LEU A 180 15.16 -3.99 19.04
C LEU A 180 15.29 -3.27 20.39
N GLU A 181 16.20 -3.70 21.26
CA GLU A 181 16.48 -3.01 22.53
C GLU A 181 17.11 -1.62 22.30
N ILE A 182 18.01 -1.50 21.33
CA ILE A 182 18.72 -0.25 21.03
C ILE A 182 17.84 0.74 20.25
N VAL A 183 17.16 0.25 19.21
CA VAL A 183 16.42 1.10 18.25
C VAL A 183 14.96 1.29 18.67
N GLY A 184 14.41 0.39 19.48
CA GLY A 184 12.99 0.33 19.79
C GLY A 184 12.17 -0.22 18.62
N ALA A 185 10.87 0.07 18.60
CA ALA A 185 9.95 -0.38 17.56
C ALA A 185 9.89 0.57 16.33
N ASP A 186 10.92 1.37 16.10
CA ASP A 186 11.01 2.27 14.94
C ASP A 186 11.45 1.48 13.71
N LEU A 187 10.47 1.05 12.90
CA LEU A 187 10.71 0.18 11.74
C LEU A 187 11.60 0.84 10.69
N GLY A 188 11.52 2.17 10.54
CA GLY A 188 12.35 2.90 9.59
C GLY A 188 13.82 2.91 10.00
N ARG A 189 14.09 3.09 11.30
CA ARG A 189 15.46 3.04 11.84
C ARG A 189 16.04 1.64 11.91
N ILE A 190 15.19 0.61 12.08
CA ILE A 190 15.62 -0.78 12.02
C ILE A 190 16.08 -1.16 10.61
N ASP A 191 15.47 -0.58 9.57
CA ASP A 191 15.76 -0.91 8.18
C ASP A 191 17.01 -0.20 7.59
N GLN A 192 17.46 0.89 8.21
CA GLN A 192 18.56 1.73 7.73
C GLN A 192 19.94 1.12 8.04
#